data_AF-A0AAW3FBR8-F1
#
_entry.id   AF-A0AAW3FBR8-F1
#
_cell.length_a   1.000
_cell.length_b   1.000
_cell.length_c   1.000
_cell.angle_alpha   90.00
_cell.angle_beta   90.00
_cell.angle_gamma   90.00
#
_symmetry.space_group_name_H-M   'P 1'
#
loop_
_entity.id
_entity.type
_entity.pdbx_description
1 polymer ?
#
loop_
_entity_poly.entity_id
_entity_poly.type
_entity_poly.pdbx_seq_one_letter_code
_entity_poly.pdbx_strand_id
1 'polypeptide(L)'
;MRKISYWFVAFMVLMVAVSCADYDEGLNILSLDVQLEFPSSYDGAHNGLRVELQDGVASTFVDSTDAAGVAHFRVPSGLYKISCSARKETYDYRYFFNGSRAQVVVSSDSSRVVTLPLVMSKKRIVH
;
A
#
# COMPACT_ATOMS: atom_id res chain seq x y z
N MET A 1 -30.07 41.73 -33.26
CA MET A 1 -28.76 41.04 -33.28
C MET A 1 -28.19 40.71 -31.88
N ARG A 2 -28.43 41.51 -30.82
CA ARG A 2 -27.90 41.22 -29.46
C ARG A 2 -28.42 39.94 -28.78
N LYS A 3 -29.66 39.49 -29.04
CA LYS A 3 -30.25 38.30 -28.39
C LYS A 3 -29.62 36.97 -28.85
N ILE A 4 -29.18 36.89 -30.11
CA ILE A 4 -28.51 35.71 -30.70
C ILE A 4 -27.10 35.53 -30.14
N SER A 5 -26.42 36.64 -29.79
CA SER A 5 -25.10 36.62 -29.17
C SER A 5 -25.12 36.01 -27.76
N TYR A 6 -26.15 36.28 -26.94
CA TYR A 6 -26.25 35.67 -25.60
C TYR A 6 -26.51 34.16 -25.63
N TRP A 7 -27.25 33.67 -26.64
CA TRP A 7 -27.50 32.23 -26.82
C TRP A 7 -26.23 31.48 -27.24
N PHE A 8 -25.41 32.08 -28.11
CA PHE A 8 -24.13 31.51 -28.50
C PHE A 8 -23.15 31.43 -27.33
N VAL A 9 -23.09 32.48 -26.49
CA VAL A 9 -22.22 32.50 -25.30
C VAL A 9 -22.71 31.49 -24.26
N ALA A 10 -24.03 31.38 -24.03
CA ALA A 10 -24.59 30.39 -23.11
C ALA A 10 -24.32 28.95 -23.57
N PHE A 11 -24.40 28.68 -24.86
CA PHE A 11 -24.07 27.37 -25.44
C PHE A 11 -22.57 27.03 -25.31
N MET A 12 -21.70 28.03 -25.49
CA MET A 12 -20.26 27.86 -25.33
C MET A 12 -19.86 27.60 -23.86
N VAL A 13 -20.51 28.26 -22.90
CA VAL A 13 -20.32 28.02 -21.47
C VAL A 13 -20.84 26.64 -21.06
N LEU A 14 -21.94 26.17 -21.64
CA LEU A 14 -22.49 24.82 -21.41
C LEU A 14 -21.53 23.74 -21.93
N MET A 15 -20.90 23.95 -23.08
CA MET A 15 -19.91 23.02 -23.65
C MET A 15 -18.64 22.91 -22.79
N VAL A 16 -18.17 24.01 -22.20
CA VAL A 16 -17.02 23.99 -21.27
C VAL A 16 -17.37 23.23 -19.98
N ALA A 17 -18.60 23.38 -19.46
CA ALA A 17 -19.06 22.67 -18.28
C ALA A 17 -19.15 21.15 -18.48
N VAL A 18 -19.47 20.67 -19.69
CA VAL A 18 -19.46 19.23 -20.02
C VAL A 18 -18.04 18.68 -20.17
N SER A 19 -17.09 19.48 -20.63
CA SER A 19 -15.68 19.04 -20.79
C SER A 19 -14.93 18.79 -19.48
N CYS A 20 -15.41 19.36 -18.37
CA CYS A 20 -14.89 19.09 -17.03
C CYS A 20 -15.64 17.97 -16.29
N ALA A 21 -16.64 17.32 -16.93
CA ALA A 21 -17.57 16.46 -16.21
C ALA A 21 -17.07 15.04 -15.96
N ASP A 22 -16.10 14.51 -16.72
CA ASP A 22 -15.56 13.17 -16.47
C ASP A 22 -14.18 13.01 -17.12
N TYR A 23 -13.15 13.43 -16.40
CA TYR A 23 -11.82 12.83 -16.56
C TYR A 23 -11.64 11.83 -15.42
N ASP A 24 -12.32 10.69 -15.54
CA ASP A 24 -12.04 9.54 -14.69
C ASP A 24 -10.87 8.76 -15.34
N GLU A 25 -9.68 9.37 -15.34
CA GLU A 25 -8.42 8.62 -15.45
C GLU A 25 -8.19 7.90 -14.10
N GLY A 26 -9.16 7.08 -13.69
CA GLY A 26 -9.07 6.28 -12.49
C GLY A 26 -7.92 5.31 -12.65
N LEU A 27 -6.79 5.59 -12.00
CA LEU A 27 -5.71 4.62 -11.83
C LEU A 27 -6.35 3.32 -11.31
N ASN A 28 -6.14 2.20 -12.00
CA ASN A 28 -6.74 0.93 -11.60
C ASN A 28 -6.15 0.49 -10.24
N ILE A 29 -6.87 0.79 -9.15
CA ILE A 29 -6.45 0.48 -7.78
C ILE A 29 -6.77 -0.99 -7.50
N LEU A 30 -5.73 -1.75 -7.21
CA LEU A 30 -5.80 -3.18 -6.94
C LEU A 30 -5.53 -3.45 -5.45
N SER A 31 -6.23 -4.45 -4.91
CA SER A 31 -5.97 -4.97 -3.56
C SER A 31 -4.74 -5.87 -3.57
N LEU A 32 -3.82 -5.65 -2.64
CA LEU A 32 -2.65 -6.50 -2.40
C LEU A 32 -2.51 -6.78 -0.90
N ASP A 33 -2.52 -8.05 -0.55
CA ASP A 33 -2.27 -8.53 0.81
C ASP A 33 -0.82 -8.99 0.94
N VAL A 34 -0.11 -8.45 1.92
CA VAL A 34 1.26 -8.84 2.24
C VAL A 34 1.24 -9.68 3.50
N GLN A 35 1.41 -11.00 3.35
CA GLN A 35 1.50 -11.94 4.47
C GLN A 35 2.94 -11.97 4.99
N LEU A 36 3.15 -11.55 6.24
CA LEU A 36 4.43 -11.72 6.90
C LEU A 36 4.61 -13.18 7.33
N GLU A 37 5.75 -13.77 6.99
CA GLU A 37 6.14 -15.10 7.43
C GLU A 37 7.15 -14.95 8.57
N PHE A 38 6.65 -15.16 9.79
CA PHE A 38 7.44 -15.06 11.01
C PHE A 38 8.30 -16.32 11.21
N PRO A 39 9.51 -16.20 11.76
CA PRO A 39 10.29 -17.37 12.16
C PRO A 39 9.54 -18.22 13.18
N SER A 40 9.63 -19.55 13.05
CA SER A 40 8.93 -20.51 13.93
C SER A 40 9.24 -20.37 15.42
N SER A 41 10.36 -19.72 15.77
CA SER A 41 10.75 -19.41 17.15
C SER A 41 10.01 -18.22 17.76
N TYR A 42 9.19 -17.51 16.99
CA TYR A 42 8.40 -16.38 17.46
C TYR A 42 6.97 -16.83 17.78
N ASP A 43 6.53 -16.59 19.02
CA ASP A 43 5.22 -16.96 19.57
C ASP A 43 4.39 -15.75 19.99
N GLY A 44 4.88 -14.53 19.72
CA GLY A 44 4.18 -13.29 20.05
C GLY A 44 3.11 -12.91 19.04
N ALA A 45 2.42 -11.79 19.29
CA ALA A 45 1.36 -11.33 18.40
C ALA A 45 1.90 -10.94 17.01
N HIS A 46 1.12 -11.13 15.95
CA HIS A 46 1.54 -10.84 14.57
C HIS A 46 1.11 -9.46 14.05
N ASN A 47 0.29 -8.74 14.82
CA ASN A 47 -0.29 -7.45 14.43
C ASN A 47 0.61 -6.24 14.71
N GLY A 48 0.35 -5.13 14.01
CA GLY A 48 0.99 -3.83 14.24
C GLY A 48 2.42 -3.73 13.74
N LEU A 49 2.88 -4.65 12.88
CA LEU A 49 4.17 -4.50 12.20
C LEU A 49 3.98 -3.63 10.97
N ARG A 50 4.75 -2.54 10.88
CA ARG A 50 4.75 -1.64 9.73
C ARG A 50 5.32 -2.35 8.51
N VAL A 51 4.57 -2.32 7.42
CA VAL A 51 4.95 -2.78 6.09
C VAL A 51 4.93 -1.60 5.14
N GLU A 52 5.95 -1.50 4.30
CA GLU A 52 6.10 -0.43 3.32
C GLU A 52 6.14 -1.03 1.92
N LEU A 53 5.36 -0.42 1.02
CA LEU A 53 5.42 -0.63 -0.41
C LEU A 53 6.02 0.60 -1.06
N GLN A 54 7.09 0.42 -1.81
CA GLN A 54 7.73 1.47 -2.59
C GLN A 54 7.59 1.17 -4.08
N ASP A 55 7.07 2.12 -4.86
CA ASP A 55 6.99 1.99 -6.31
C ASP A 55 8.31 2.38 -7.03
N GLY A 56 8.33 2.25 -8.36
CA GLY A 56 9.50 2.59 -9.18
C GLY A 56 9.86 4.08 -9.23
N VAL A 57 8.99 4.98 -8.77
CA VAL A 57 9.21 6.43 -8.66
C VAL A 57 9.38 6.89 -7.21
N ALA A 58 9.62 5.94 -6.30
CA ALA A 58 9.85 6.13 -4.86
C ALA A 58 8.64 6.65 -4.06
N SER A 59 7.41 6.59 -4.58
CA SER A 59 6.20 6.75 -3.75
C SER A 59 6.15 5.62 -2.73
N THR A 60 5.80 5.96 -1.49
CA THR A 60 5.76 5.00 -0.39
C THR A 60 4.35 4.88 0.17
N PHE A 61 3.83 3.66 0.16
CA PHE A 61 2.57 3.27 0.78
C PHE A 61 2.89 2.50 2.06
N VAL A 62 2.15 2.76 3.13
CA VAL A 62 2.43 2.18 4.44
C VAL A 62 1.15 1.61 5.01
N ASP A 63 1.23 0.40 5.54
CA ASP A 63 0.17 -0.21 6.33
C ASP A 63 0.77 -1.01 7.51
N SER A 64 -0.07 -1.45 8.44
CA SER A 64 0.33 -2.27 9.58
C SER A 64 -0.38 -3.61 9.56
N THR A 65 0.30 -4.67 9.99
CA THR A 65 -0.30 -6.00 9.99
C THR A 65 -1.49 -6.15 10.94
N ASP A 66 -2.43 -6.98 10.54
CA ASP A 66 -3.55 -7.44 11.36
C ASP A 66 -3.17 -8.61 12.29
N ALA A 67 -4.15 -9.21 12.98
CA ALA A 67 -3.92 -10.34 13.87
C ALA A 67 -3.38 -11.60 13.17
N ALA A 68 -3.63 -11.76 11.86
CA ALA A 68 -3.11 -12.86 11.06
C ALA A 68 -1.69 -12.60 10.52
N GLY A 69 -1.15 -11.39 10.74
CA GLY A 69 0.15 -11.00 10.22
C GLY A 69 0.09 -10.50 8.77
N VAL A 70 -1.07 -10.04 8.31
CA VAL A 70 -1.31 -9.54 6.95
C VAL A 70 -1.42 -8.02 6.97
N ALA A 71 -0.69 -7.35 6.08
CA ALA A 71 -0.90 -5.93 5.78
C ALA A 71 -1.68 -5.79 4.47
N HIS A 72 -2.68 -4.91 4.44
CA HIS A 72 -3.66 -4.79 3.38
C HIS A 72 -3.48 -3.48 2.60
N PHE A 73 -3.04 -3.59 1.36
CA PHE A 73 -2.79 -2.44 0.49
C PHE A 73 -3.85 -2.29 -0.60
N ARG A 74 -4.06 -1.04 -1.00
CA ARG A 74 -4.78 -0.65 -2.19
C ARG A 74 -3.91 0.29 -2.99
N VAL A 75 -3.29 -0.23 -4.04
CA VAL A 75 -2.28 0.49 -4.83
C VAL A 75 -2.56 0.36 -6.33
N PRO A 76 -2.14 1.34 -7.16
CA PRO A 76 -2.20 1.20 -8.60
C PRO A 76 -1.45 -0.04 -9.10
N SER A 77 -1.78 -0.49 -10.31
CA SER A 77 -0.97 -1.50 -10.99
C SER A 77 0.46 -0.99 -11.20
N GLY A 78 1.47 -1.82 -10.92
CA GLY A 78 2.85 -1.40 -11.03
C GLY A 78 3.85 -2.41 -10.47
N LEU A 79 5.11 -2.00 -10.44
CA LEU A 79 6.22 -2.74 -9.84
C LEU A 79 6.56 -2.14 -8.49
N TYR A 80 6.61 -2.98 -7.47
CA TYR A 80 6.83 -2.58 -6.09
C TYR A 80 8.00 -3.31 -5.44
N LYS A 81 8.61 -2.63 -4.49
CA LYS A 81 9.47 -3.20 -3.46
C LYS A 81 8.70 -3.19 -2.14
N ILE A 82 8.59 -4.35 -1.52
CA ILE A 82 8.00 -4.52 -0.19
C ILE A 82 9.12 -4.56 0.83
N SER A 83 8.97 -3.88 1.95
CA SER A 83 9.86 -3.99 3.10
C SER A 83 9.11 -3.93 4.42
N CYS A 84 9.63 -4.63 5.41
CA CYS A 84 9.19 -4.56 6.79
C CYS A 84 10.42 -4.39 7.68
N SER A 85 10.39 -3.36 8.53
CA SER A 85 11.35 -3.20 9.62
C SER A 85 10.57 -2.80 10.86
N ALA A 86 10.51 -3.70 11.83
CA ALA A 86 9.64 -3.53 12.99
C ALA A 86 10.33 -4.00 14.27
N ARG A 87 9.89 -3.42 15.39
CA ARG A 87 10.33 -3.78 16.73
C ARG A 87 9.14 -4.16 17.58
N LYS A 88 9.23 -5.28 18.30
CA LYS A 88 8.29 -5.63 19.37
C LYS A 88 9.00 -5.81 20.69
N GLU A 89 8.34 -5.43 21.77
CA GLU A 89 8.88 -5.56 23.12
C GLU A 89 7.93 -6.38 23.97
N THR A 90 8.54 -7.22 24.80
CA THR A 90 7.92 -7.98 25.88
C THR A 90 8.61 -7.58 27.18
N TYR A 91 8.23 -8.16 28.31
CA TYR A 91 8.91 -7.91 29.57
C TYR A 91 10.40 -8.31 29.53
N ASP A 92 10.72 -9.44 28.91
CA ASP A 92 12.07 -10.02 28.93
C ASP A 92 12.88 -9.76 27.67
N TYR A 93 12.24 -9.48 26.53
CA TYR A 93 12.91 -9.39 25.23
C TYR A 93 12.39 -8.26 24.36
N ARG A 94 13.32 -7.70 23.59
CA ARG A 94 13.09 -6.84 22.43
C ARG A 94 13.39 -7.63 21.15
N TYR A 95 12.40 -7.75 20.30
CA TYR A 95 12.45 -8.42 19.01
C TYR A 95 12.61 -7.39 17.89
N PHE A 96 13.45 -7.71 16.92
CA PHE A 96 13.65 -6.94 15.71
C PHE A 96 13.36 -7.81 14.50
N PHE A 97 12.42 -7.37 13.67
CA PHE A 97 12.01 -8.05 12.45
C PHE A 97 12.46 -7.25 11.25
N ASN A 98 13.02 -7.93 10.27
CA ASN A 98 13.41 -7.33 9.00
C ASN A 98 13.07 -8.26 7.84
N GLY A 99 12.52 -7.72 6.77
CA GLY A 99 12.24 -8.45 5.53
C GLY A 99 12.16 -7.49 4.36
N SER A 100 12.58 -7.93 3.17
CA SER A 100 12.40 -7.16 1.95
C SER A 100 12.24 -8.07 0.74
N ARG A 101 11.39 -7.66 -0.19
CA ARG A 101 11.16 -8.36 -1.47
C ARG A 101 10.98 -7.32 -2.57
N ALA A 102 11.83 -7.39 -3.59
CA ALA A 102 11.76 -6.49 -4.75
C ALA A 102 11.02 -7.15 -5.91
N GLN A 103 10.74 -6.36 -6.96
CA GLN A 103 10.16 -6.83 -8.22
C GLN A 103 8.78 -7.51 -8.05
N VAL A 104 7.97 -7.00 -7.12
CA VAL A 104 6.60 -7.48 -6.93
C VAL A 104 5.70 -6.78 -7.95
N VAL A 105 5.14 -7.56 -8.87
CA VAL A 105 4.22 -7.06 -9.89
C VAL A 105 2.80 -7.07 -9.33
N VAL A 106 2.15 -5.92 -9.39
CA VAL A 106 0.73 -5.75 -9.07
C VAL A 106 0.01 -5.44 -10.38
N SER A 107 -0.83 -6.37 -10.83
CA SER A 107 -1.69 -6.26 -12.00
C SER A 107 -2.98 -7.06 -11.78
N SER A 108 -3.97 -6.89 -12.66
CA SER A 108 -5.25 -7.62 -12.59
C SER A 108 -5.07 -9.15 -12.54
N ASP A 109 -4.02 -9.64 -13.19
CA ASP A 109 -3.76 -11.08 -13.39
C ASP A 109 -2.73 -11.62 -12.37
N SER A 110 -2.17 -10.74 -11.54
CA SER A 110 -1.18 -11.11 -10.52
C SER A 110 -1.82 -11.69 -9.26
N SER A 111 -1.04 -12.43 -8.47
CA SER A 111 -1.48 -12.89 -7.15
C SER A 111 -1.80 -11.70 -6.25
N ARG A 112 -2.98 -11.74 -5.62
CA ARG A 112 -3.39 -10.74 -4.63
C ARG A 112 -2.71 -10.91 -3.28
N VAL A 113 -2.03 -12.04 -3.05
CA VAL A 113 -1.33 -12.33 -1.81
C VAL A 113 0.15 -12.53 -2.10
N VAL A 114 1.00 -11.83 -1.36
CA VAL A 114 2.47 -11.92 -1.45
C VAL A 114 3.04 -12.22 -0.07
N THR A 115 3.75 -13.34 0.03
CA THR A 115 4.47 -13.69 1.25
C THR A 115 5.79 -12.93 1.35
N LEU A 116 6.07 -12.39 2.55
CA LEU A 116 7.31 -11.73 2.92
C LEU A 116 7.97 -12.46 4.10
N PRO A 117 9.03 -13.26 3.84
CA PRO A 117 9.83 -13.89 4.89
C PRO A 117 10.52 -12.84 5.77
N LEU A 118 10.38 -13.00 7.09
CA LEU A 118 11.05 -12.16 8.06
C LEU A 118 12.27 -12.87 8.66
N VAL A 119 13.34 -12.12 8.83
CA VAL A 119 14.45 -12.47 9.71
C VAL A 119 14.24 -11.78 11.05
N MET A 120 14.36 -12.54 12.13
CA MET A 120 14.21 -12.06 13.50
C MET A 120 15.54 -12.11 14.25
N SER A 121 15.85 -11.04 14.98
CA SER A 121 16.81 -11.08 16.09
C SER A 121 16.13 -10.67 17.39
N LYS A 122 16.65 -11.11 18.54
CA LYS A 122 16.12 -10.74 19.85
C LYS A 122 17.22 -10.33 20.82
N LYS A 123 16.92 -9.35 21.67
CA LYS A 123 17.81 -8.86 22.73
C LYS A 123 17.09 -8.95 24.07
N ARG A 124 17.72 -9.57 25.07
CA ARG A 124 17.19 -9.63 26.44
C ARG A 124 17.19 -8.23 27.07
N ILE A 125 16.12 -7.90 27.78
CA ILE A 125 15.97 -6.67 28.57
C ILE A 125 16.49 -6.97 29.98
N VAL A 126 17.34 -6.08 30.49
CA VAL A 126 17.83 -6.12 31.88
C VAL A 126 17.15 -4.97 32.60
N HIS A 127 16.43 -5.30 33.67
CA HIS A 127 15.74 -4.35 34.54
C HIS A 127 16.65 -3.90 35.69
#